data_AF-A0A3M7BFC9-F1
#
_entry.id   AF-A0A3M7BFC9-F1
#
_cell.length_a   1.000
_cell.length_b   1.000
_cell.length_c   1.000
_cell.angle_alpha   90.00
_cell.angle_beta   90.00
_cell.angle_gamma   90.00
#
_symmetry.space_group_name_H-M   'P 1'
#
loop_
_entity.id
_entity.type
_entity.pdbx_description
1 polymer ?
#
loop_
_entity_poly.entity_id
_entity_poly.type
_entity_poly.pdbx_seq_one_letter_code
_entity_poly.pdbx_strand_id
1 'polypeptide(L)'
;MTATFQTIHPALEINTQTLPARIECLVYIGLPSNPQFLGPQDPQALAEHIVKSRGPSGENTEYLYQLEEALQGLSRESGDEHISDLARRCREIEGRMGKDGR
;
A
#
# COMPACT_ATOMS: atom_id res chain seq x y z
N MET A 1 8.84 8.72 11.99
CA MET A 1 8.22 7.41 12.29
C MET A 1 8.19 7.21 13.79
N THR A 2 7.11 6.65 14.31
CA THR A 2 6.94 6.34 15.73
C THR A 2 6.71 4.84 15.88
N ALA A 3 7.42 4.20 16.82
CA ALA A 3 7.19 2.80 17.16
C ALA A 3 6.13 2.71 18.26
N THR A 4 5.10 1.89 18.08
CA THR A 4 4.04 1.66 19.05
C THR A 4 3.63 0.20 19.06
N PHE A 5 3.22 -0.33 20.20
CA PHE A 5 2.60 -1.65 20.26
C PHE A 5 1.13 -1.56 19.85
N GLN A 6 0.66 -2.52 19.05
CA GLN A 6 -0.74 -2.69 18.66
C GLN A 6 -1.15 -4.14 18.89
N THR A 7 -2.35 -4.33 19.42
CA THR A 7 -2.97 -5.65 19.55
C THR A 7 -3.56 -6.05 18.19
N ILE A 8 -3.06 -7.15 17.62
CA ILE A 8 -3.59 -7.75 16.38
C ILE A 8 -4.46 -8.96 16.73
N HIS A 9 -5.61 -9.05 16.08
CA HIS A 9 -6.53 -10.17 16.19
C HIS A 9 -6.35 -11.11 15.00
N PRO A 10 -6.00 -12.39 15.22
CA PRO A 10 -5.96 -13.37 14.14
C PRO A 10 -7.34 -13.52 13.47
N ALA A 11 -7.34 -13.81 12.17
CA ALA A 11 -8.56 -14.11 11.44
C ALA A 11 -9.27 -15.34 12.04
N LEU A 12 -10.60 -15.28 12.10
CA LEU A 12 -11.44 -16.33 12.70
C LEU A 12 -11.31 -17.69 12.01
N GLU A 13 -10.86 -17.69 10.75
CA GLU A 13 -10.69 -18.86 9.90
C GLU A 13 -9.43 -19.68 10.23
N ILE A 14 -8.50 -19.12 11.00
CA ILE A 14 -7.29 -19.82 11.43
C ILE A 14 -7.66 -20.74 12.59
N ASN A 15 -7.33 -22.03 12.52
CA ASN A 15 -7.53 -22.97 13.62
C ASN A 15 -6.77 -22.48 14.87
N THR A 16 -7.49 -21.86 15.81
CA THR A 16 -6.95 -21.15 16.97
C THR A 16 -6.45 -22.06 18.08
N GLN A 17 -6.46 -23.39 17.90
CA GLN A 17 -5.97 -24.33 18.91
C GLN A 17 -4.49 -24.13 19.27
N THR A 18 -3.70 -23.46 18.40
CA THR A 18 -2.27 -23.22 18.60
C THR A 18 -1.87 -21.73 18.62
N LEU A 19 -2.80 -20.79 18.40
CA LEU A 19 -2.50 -19.35 18.36
C LEU A 19 -3.19 -18.60 19.50
N PRO A 20 -2.53 -17.59 20.10
CA PRO A 20 -3.16 -16.74 21.09
C PRO A 20 -4.28 -15.91 20.45
N ALA A 21 -5.35 -15.65 21.21
CA ALA A 21 -6.50 -14.86 20.73
C ALA A 21 -6.15 -13.40 20.37
N ARG A 22 -4.98 -12.93 20.83
CA ARG A 22 -4.43 -11.58 20.63
C ARG A 22 -2.93 -11.68 20.52
N ILE A 23 -2.35 -10.92 19.58
CA ILE A 23 -0.90 -10.84 19.37
C ILE A 23 -0.48 -9.40 19.62
N GLU A 24 0.49 -9.19 20.50
CA GLU A 24 1.08 -7.88 20.72
C GLU A 24 2.21 -7.66 19.71
N CYS A 25 2.03 -6.70 18.80
CA CYS A 25 2.95 -6.42 17.71
C CYS A 25 3.55 -5.02 17.84
N LEU A 26 4.88 -4.90 17.70
CA LEU A 26 5.52 -3.61 17.52
C LEU A 26 5.31 -3.12 16.08
N VAL A 27 4.70 -1.96 15.91
CA VAL A 27 4.36 -1.36 14.60
C VAL A 27 5.03 0.02 14.48
N TYR A 28 5.59 0.31 13.31
CA TYR A 28 6.14 1.61 12.97
C TYR A 28 5.14 2.41 12.13
N ILE A 29 4.69 3.56 12.65
CA ILE A 29 3.66 4.39 12.01
C ILE A 29 4.19 5.81 11.78
N GLY A 30 3.95 6.35 10.59
CA GLY A 30 4.15 7.77 10.30
C GLY A 30 2.98 8.60 10.83
N LEU A 31 3.14 9.27 11.98
CA LEU A 31 2.12 10.18 12.51
C LEU A 31 2.03 11.47 11.67
N PRO A 32 0.92 12.24 11.75
CA PRO A 32 0.79 13.52 11.05
C PRO A 32 1.87 14.56 11.39
N SER A 33 2.56 14.42 12.53
CA SER A 33 3.71 15.25 12.91
C SER A 33 5.00 14.91 12.16
N ASN A 34 5.03 13.84 11.37
CA ASN A 34 6.18 13.47 10.55
C ASN A 34 6.35 14.51 9.42
N PRO A 35 7.53 15.14 9.25
CA PRO A 35 7.76 16.12 8.18
C PRO A 35 7.59 15.55 6.75
N GLN A 36 7.60 14.22 6.60
CA GLN A 36 7.35 13.56 5.31
C GLN A 36 5.86 13.28 5.06
N PHE A 37 4.97 13.59 5.99
CA PHE A 37 3.53 13.41 5.82
C PHE A 37 2.95 14.53 4.95
N LEU A 38 2.47 14.16 3.76
CA LEU A 38 1.91 15.12 2.80
C LEU A 38 0.40 15.39 3.02
N GLY A 39 -0.22 14.70 3.98
CA GLY A 39 -1.66 14.76 4.20
C GLY A 39 -2.48 13.95 3.19
N PRO A 40 -3.82 13.98 3.29
CA PRO A 40 -4.72 13.42 2.30
C PRO A 40 -4.52 14.09 0.94
N GLN A 41 -4.57 13.30 -0.13
CA GLN A 41 -4.41 13.78 -1.51
C GLN A 41 -5.53 13.25 -2.40
N ASP A 42 -5.82 13.97 -3.48
CA ASP A 42 -6.70 13.45 -4.53
C ASP A 42 -6.06 12.20 -5.17
N PRO A 43 -6.79 11.06 -5.30
CA PRO A 43 -6.23 9.82 -5.82
C PRO A 43 -5.68 9.93 -7.25
N GLN A 44 -6.27 10.78 -8.10
CA GLN A 44 -5.80 10.97 -9.47
C GLN A 44 -4.48 11.75 -9.48
N ALA A 45 -4.39 12.84 -8.73
CA ALA A 45 -3.16 13.62 -8.59
C ALA A 45 -2.03 12.78 -7.96
N LEU A 46 -2.33 11.93 -6.98
CA LEU A 46 -1.37 11.01 -6.38
C LEU A 46 -0.88 9.98 -7.40
N ALA A 47 -1.77 9.35 -8.18
CA ALA A 47 -1.37 8.40 -9.23
C ALA A 47 -0.45 9.05 -10.28
N GLU A 48 -0.74 10.28 -10.71
CA GLU A 48 0.12 11.04 -11.63
C GLU A 48 1.50 11.34 -11.03
N HIS A 49 1.56 11.60 -9.73
CA HIS A 49 2.82 11.78 -9.02
C HIS A 49 3.60 10.47 -8.93
N ILE A 50 2.94 9.35 -8.61
CA ILE A 50 3.56 8.02 -8.50
C ILE A 50 4.22 7.63 -9.82
N VAL A 51 3.51 7.75 -10.95
CA VAL A 51 4.02 7.39 -12.29
C VAL A 51 5.28 8.17 -12.70
N LYS A 52 5.46 9.38 -12.18
CA LYS A 52 6.62 10.24 -12.49
C LYS A 52 7.76 10.13 -11.47
N SER A 53 7.56 9.36 -10.40
CA SER A 53 8.46 9.35 -9.24
C SER A 53 9.40 8.17 -9.24
N ARG A 54 10.68 8.45 -8.99
CA ARG A 54 11.76 7.46 -8.92
C ARG A 54 12.72 7.81 -7.79
N GLY A 55 13.09 6.81 -7.01
CA GLY A 55 14.06 6.93 -5.92
C GLY A 55 15.29 6.03 -6.10
N PRO A 56 16.22 6.03 -5.12
CA PRO A 56 17.36 5.11 -5.12
C PRO A 56 16.97 3.63 -5.22
N SER A 57 15.75 3.28 -4.76
CA SER A 57 15.23 1.91 -4.78
C SER A 57 14.53 1.51 -6.08
N GLY A 58 14.35 2.43 -7.05
CA GLY A 58 13.62 2.16 -8.30
C GLY A 58 12.42 3.07 -8.53
N GLU A 59 11.53 2.64 -9.42
CA GLU A 59 10.30 3.34 -9.78
C GLU A 59 9.25 3.22 -8.67
N ASN A 60 8.49 4.29 -8.43
CA ASN A 60 7.44 4.25 -7.40
C ASN A 60 6.23 3.39 -7.84
N THR A 61 6.01 3.23 -9.15
CA THR A 61 4.98 2.32 -9.69
C THR A 61 5.30 0.87 -9.39
N GLU A 62 6.57 0.48 -9.46
CA GLU A 62 7.02 -0.87 -9.09
C GLU A 62 6.70 -1.18 -7.62
N TYR A 63 6.98 -0.23 -6.71
CA TYR A 63 6.60 -0.36 -5.30
C TYR A 63 5.10 -0.58 -5.12
N LEU A 64 4.27 0.26 -5.78
CA LEU A 64 2.82 0.16 -5.67
C LEU A 64 2.28 -1.17 -6.21
N TYR A 65 2.79 -1.65 -7.35
CA TYR A 65 2.34 -2.90 -7.96
C TYR A 65 2.76 -4.12 -7.15
N GLN A 66 3.97 -4.14 -6.60
CA GLN A 66 4.40 -5.22 -5.71
C GLN A 66 3.55 -5.26 -4.43
N LEU A 67 3.14 -4.10 -3.89
CA LEU A 67 2.24 -4.03 -2.75
C LEU A 67 0.85 -4.56 -3.09
N GLU A 68 0.27 -4.16 -4.23
CA GLU A 68 -1.03 -4.67 -4.70
C GLU A 68 -0.99 -6.20 -4.86
N GLU A 69 0.05 -6.74 -5.51
CA GLU A 69 0.23 -8.18 -5.70
C GLU A 69 0.37 -8.91 -4.36
N ALA A 70 1.18 -8.39 -3.45
CA ALA A 70 1.37 -8.99 -2.13
C ALA A 70 0.05 -9.02 -1.34
N LEU A 71 -0.73 -7.94 -1.35
CA LEU A 71 -2.02 -7.88 -0.66
C LEU A 71 -3.04 -8.83 -1.27
N GLN A 72 -3.11 -8.96 -2.59
CA GLN A 72 -4.00 -9.91 -3.27
C GLN A 72 -3.58 -11.38 -3.04
N GLY A 73 -2.28 -11.63 -2.83
CA GLY A 73 -1.74 -12.97 -2.61
C GLY A 73 -1.89 -13.53 -1.20
N LEU A 74 -2.26 -12.71 -0.20
CA LEU A 74 -2.35 -13.13 1.21
C LEU A 74 -3.64 -13.91 1.52
N SER A 75 -4.80 -13.39 1.14
CA SER A 75 -6.11 -14.03 1.29
C SER A 75 -7.15 -13.38 0.37
N ARG A 76 -8.38 -13.91 0.31
CA ARG A 76 -9.47 -13.30 -0.48
C ARG A 76 -9.90 -11.94 0.07
N GLU A 77 -9.72 -11.70 1.36
CA GLU A 77 -10.21 -10.50 2.07
C GLU A 77 -9.10 -9.47 2.31
N SER A 78 -7.84 -9.80 2.02
CA SER A 78 -6.69 -8.92 2.25
C SER A 78 -6.47 -7.89 1.13
N GLY A 79 -7.26 -7.93 0.07
CA GLY A 79 -7.24 -6.90 -0.98
C GLY A 79 -7.62 -5.54 -0.41
N ASP A 80 -6.89 -4.50 -0.82
CA ASP A 80 -7.14 -3.12 -0.41
C ASP A 80 -7.68 -2.32 -1.60
N GLU A 81 -8.87 -1.74 -1.44
CA GLU A 81 -9.55 -0.97 -2.50
C GLU A 81 -8.76 0.29 -2.88
N HIS A 82 -8.15 0.97 -1.90
CA HIS A 82 -7.39 2.18 -2.14
C HIS A 82 -6.11 1.89 -2.93
N ILE A 83 -5.38 0.83 -2.57
CA ILE A 83 -4.18 0.39 -3.30
C ILE A 83 -4.55 -0.05 -4.72
N SER A 84 -5.62 -0.84 -4.87
CA SER A 84 -6.07 -1.32 -6.18
C SER A 84 -6.56 -0.17 -7.09
N ASP A 85 -7.24 0.85 -6.53
CA ASP A 85 -7.65 2.04 -7.27
C ASP A 85 -6.44 2.85 -7.77
N LEU A 86 -5.44 3.08 -6.91
CA LEU A 86 -4.21 3.77 -7.29
C LEU A 86 -3.44 3.00 -8.37
N ALA A 87 -3.30 1.68 -8.23
CA ALA A 87 -2.60 0.84 -9.20
C ALA A 87 -3.29 0.87 -10.56
N ARG A 88 -4.63 0.76 -10.59
CA ARG A 88 -5.42 0.90 -11.82
C ARG A 88 -5.19 2.25 -12.50
N ARG A 89 -5.25 3.36 -11.75
CA ARG A 89 -5.00 4.71 -12.30
C ARG A 89 -3.60 4.85 -12.88
N CYS A 90 -2.58 4.30 -12.21
CA CYS A 90 -1.20 4.32 -12.70
C CYS A 90 -1.09 3.59 -14.05
N ARG A 91 -1.64 2.38 -14.17
CA ARG A 91 -1.68 1.61 -15.44
C ARG A 91 -2.37 2.37 -16.57
N GLU A 92 -3.48 3.06 -16.27
CA GLU A 92 -4.20 3.87 -17.26
C GLU A 92 -3.39 5.08 -17.74
N ILE A 93 -2.60 5.70 -16.86
CA ILE A 93 -1.70 6.81 -17.19
C ILE A 93 -0.54 6.30 -18.06
N GLU A 94 0.13 5.23 -17.64
CA GLU A 94 1.23 4.60 -18.39
C GLU A 94 0.76 4.17 -19.80
N GLY A 95 -0.44 3.60 -19.90
CA GLY A 95 -1.05 3.22 -21.18
C GLY A 95 -1.41 4.40 -22.10
N ARG A 96 -1.64 5.59 -21.55
CA ARG A 96 -1.80 6.84 -22.32
C ARG A 96 -0.44 7.37 -22.79
N MET A 97 0.56 7.39 -21.91
CA MET A 97 1.92 7.84 -22.22
C MET A 97 2.57 6.98 -23.32
N GLY A 98 2.35 5.66 -23.31
CA GLY A 98 2.85 4.76 -24.36
C GLY A 98 2.18 4.94 -25.73
N LYS A 99 1.03 5.62 -25.81
CA LYS A 99 0.34 5.95 -27.08
C LYS A 99 0.75 7.31 -27.63
N ASP A 100 1.03 8.28 -26.76
CA ASP A 100 1.42 9.63 -27.15
C ASP A 100 2.91 9.74 -27.53
N GLY A 101 3.74 8.77 -27.11
CA GLY A 101 5.16 8.67 -27.47
C GLY A 101 5.46 7.84 -28.72
N ARG A 102 4.45 7.47 -29.52
CA ARG A 102 4.59 6.60 -30.69
C ARG A 102 4.11 7.25 -31.98
#